data_AF-D5DXZ2-F1
#
_entry.id   AF-D5DXZ2-F1
#
_cell.length_a   1.000
_cell.length_b   1.000
_cell.length_c   1.000
_cell.angle_alpha   90.00
_cell.angle_beta   90.00
_cell.angle_gamma   90.00
#
_symmetry.space_group_name_H-M   'P 1'
#
loop_
_entity.id
_entity.type
_entity.pdbx_description
1 polymer ?
#
loop_
_entity_poly.entity_id
_entity_poly.type
_entity_poly.pdbx_seq_one_letter_code
_entity_poly.pdbx_strand_id
1 'polypeptide(L)'
;MKKRTKTIIAVIAGAAILIGGIWMINESRYPNVPAFDDHFTREFLNKDKKVDDGFYEFKSKTGQYTMWFPEEYQLLHENEQQYVRDGDFYERWKASSVKNKEENQLNYLQVKLSESNPDDESIYVESLFKDEFGVNNPQKWETANTRIYFDTGYLYFKGTEEHVIYDKNKHAPNTYIAYVADKNSSKVIELWFDDSLNNQVGRESDKKDWFVKVLNSIHFKEGKKHE
;
A
#
# COMPACT_ATOMS: atom_id res chain seq x y z
N MET A 1 -23.53 -49.31 -22.78
CA MET A 1 -23.44 -47.91 -22.27
C MET A 1 -23.08 -47.79 -20.78
N LYS A 2 -23.66 -48.60 -19.85
CA LYS A 2 -23.43 -48.48 -18.39
C LYS A 2 -21.96 -48.55 -17.88
N LYS A 3 -21.06 -49.32 -18.52
CA LYS A 3 -19.65 -49.44 -18.07
C LYS A 3 -18.85 -48.15 -18.29
N ARG A 4 -19.04 -47.46 -19.42
CA ARG A 4 -18.34 -46.21 -19.73
C ARG A 4 -18.72 -45.09 -18.76
N THR A 5 -19.99 -45.01 -18.36
CA THR A 5 -20.48 -44.01 -17.39
C THR A 5 -19.83 -44.18 -16.01
N LYS A 6 -19.65 -45.42 -15.52
CA LYS A 6 -18.97 -45.67 -14.24
C LYS A 6 -17.48 -45.30 -14.26
N THR A 7 -16.79 -45.57 -15.37
CA THR A 7 -15.38 -45.18 -15.54
C THR A 7 -15.24 -43.66 -15.61
N ILE A 8 -16.13 -42.96 -16.31
CA ILE A 8 -16.13 -41.49 -16.39
C ILE A 8 -16.34 -40.85 -15.02
N ILE A 9 -17.30 -41.35 -14.23
CA ILE A 9 -17.56 -40.84 -12.87
C ILE A 9 -16.35 -41.05 -11.95
N ALA A 10 -15.70 -42.22 -12.02
CA ALA A 10 -14.51 -42.51 -11.22
C ALA A 10 -13.33 -41.59 -11.59
N VAL A 11 -13.13 -41.30 -12.89
CA VAL A 11 -12.09 -40.39 -13.36
C VAL A 11 -12.36 -38.94 -12.90
N ILE A 12 -13.61 -38.47 -12.99
CA ILE A 12 -14.00 -37.13 -12.52
C ILE A 12 -13.80 -36.99 -11.01
N ALA A 13 -14.21 -37.99 -10.23
CA ALA A 13 -14.04 -37.99 -8.78
C ALA A 13 -12.55 -38.00 -8.39
N GLY A 14 -11.72 -38.80 -9.06
CA GLY A 14 -10.28 -38.82 -8.85
C GLY A 14 -9.61 -37.47 -9.17
N ALA A 15 -10.00 -36.83 -10.27
CA ALA A 15 -9.49 -35.51 -10.64
C ALA A 15 -9.88 -34.43 -9.61
N ALA A 16 -11.12 -34.45 -9.11
CA ALA A 16 -11.58 -33.49 -8.10
C ALA A 16 -10.82 -33.63 -6.77
N ILE A 17 -10.51 -34.85 -6.33
CA ILE A 17 -9.71 -35.10 -5.12
C ILE A 17 -8.28 -34.57 -5.29
N LEU A 18 -7.66 -34.78 -6.46
CA LEU A 18 -6.31 -34.29 -6.73
C LEU A 18 -6.27 -32.75 -6.77
N ILE A 19 -7.23 -32.12 -7.44
CA ILE A 19 -7.33 -30.65 -7.51
C ILE A 19 -7.58 -30.08 -6.10
N GLY A 20 -8.51 -30.66 -5.34
CA GLY A 20 -8.80 -30.26 -3.97
C GLY A 20 -7.60 -30.45 -3.02
N GLY A 21 -6.84 -31.54 -3.19
CA GLY A 21 -5.62 -31.79 -2.43
C GLY A 21 -4.52 -30.78 -2.73
N ILE A 22 -4.27 -30.47 -4.01
CA ILE A 22 -3.31 -29.44 -4.43
C ILE A 22 -3.73 -28.06 -3.89
N TRP A 23 -5.03 -27.75 -3.95
CA TRP A 23 -5.57 -26.49 -3.44
C TRP A 23 -5.39 -26.36 -1.92
N MET A 24 -5.74 -27.40 -1.14
CA MET A 24 -5.52 -27.42 0.32
C MET A 24 -4.04 -27.25 0.70
N ILE A 25 -3.13 -27.93 0.00
CA ILE A 25 -1.69 -27.78 0.23
C ILE A 25 -1.25 -26.35 -0.08
N ASN A 26 -1.71 -25.75 -1.17
CA ASN A 26 -1.34 -24.40 -1.54
C ASN A 26 -1.86 -23.35 -0.55
N GLU A 27 -3.08 -23.55 -0.04
CA GLU A 27 -3.71 -22.68 0.97
C GLU A 27 -2.96 -22.75 2.30
N SER A 28 -2.58 -23.94 2.74
CA SER A 28 -1.81 -24.15 3.99
C SER A 28 -0.40 -23.54 3.99
N ARG A 29 0.10 -23.09 2.83
CA ARG A 29 1.43 -22.48 2.69
C ARG A 29 1.42 -20.96 2.84
N TYR A 30 0.25 -20.34 2.92
CA TYR A 30 0.21 -18.90 3.16
C TYR A 30 0.67 -18.57 4.58
N PRO A 31 1.45 -17.49 4.76
CA PRO A 31 1.77 -16.99 6.08
C PRO A 31 0.49 -16.69 6.89
N ASN A 32 0.51 -16.99 8.19
CA ASN A 32 -0.61 -16.72 9.09
C ASN A 32 -0.55 -15.27 9.59
N VAL A 33 -0.78 -14.32 8.69
CA VAL A 33 -0.78 -12.86 8.95
C VAL A 33 -1.92 -12.20 8.19
N PRO A 34 -2.47 -11.08 8.69
CA PRO A 34 -3.69 -10.47 8.14
C PRO A 34 -3.67 -10.20 6.63
N ALA A 35 -2.55 -9.75 6.07
CA ALA A 35 -2.40 -9.48 4.64
C ALA A 35 -2.63 -10.71 3.75
N PHE A 36 -2.39 -11.92 4.28
CA PHE A 36 -2.68 -13.17 3.60
C PHE A 36 -3.99 -13.81 4.07
N ASP A 37 -4.83 -13.17 4.87
CA ASP A 37 -6.18 -13.67 5.14
C ASP A 37 -7.20 -13.22 4.09
N ASP A 38 -6.94 -12.08 3.43
CA ASP A 38 -7.81 -11.52 2.39
C ASP A 38 -7.36 -11.91 0.98
N HIS A 39 -8.22 -12.62 0.23
CA HIS A 39 -7.87 -13.13 -1.10
C HIS A 39 -7.47 -12.03 -2.08
N PHE A 40 -8.14 -10.87 -2.05
CA PHE A 40 -7.84 -9.77 -2.96
C PHE A 40 -6.44 -9.20 -2.70
N THR A 41 -6.09 -8.96 -1.44
CA THR A 41 -4.77 -8.49 -1.01
C THR A 41 -3.67 -9.45 -1.46
N ARG A 42 -3.88 -10.77 -1.31
CA ARG A 42 -2.91 -11.79 -1.74
C ARG A 42 -2.48 -11.66 -3.20
N GLU A 43 -3.36 -11.17 -4.07
CA GLU A 43 -3.04 -11.08 -5.50
C GLU A 43 -1.98 -10.03 -5.84
N PHE A 44 -1.61 -9.19 -4.88
CA PHE A 44 -0.56 -8.18 -5.00
C PHE A 44 0.72 -8.61 -4.28
N LEU A 45 0.66 -9.63 -3.44
CA LEU A 45 1.74 -10.02 -2.55
C LEU A 45 2.44 -11.28 -3.02
N ASN A 46 3.76 -11.31 -2.83
CA ASN A 46 4.55 -12.52 -3.01
C ASN A 46 4.73 -13.23 -1.66
N LYS A 47 3.97 -14.31 -1.44
CA LYS A 47 4.02 -15.10 -0.19
C LYS A 47 5.39 -15.67 0.17
N ASP A 48 6.23 -15.91 -0.84
CA ASP A 48 7.57 -16.48 -0.67
C ASP A 48 8.65 -15.40 -0.52
N LYS A 49 8.27 -14.11 -0.54
CA LYS A 49 9.20 -12.98 -0.47
C LYS A 49 8.85 -12.03 0.67
N LYS A 50 9.19 -12.47 1.89
CA LYS A 50 9.28 -11.59 3.06
C LYS A 50 10.51 -10.69 2.89
N VAL A 51 10.31 -9.37 2.98
CA VAL A 51 11.34 -8.37 2.65
C VAL A 51 11.98 -7.74 3.88
N ASP A 52 11.25 -7.71 5.00
CA ASP A 52 11.72 -7.36 6.34
C ASP A 52 10.73 -7.96 7.36
N ASP A 53 11.06 -7.89 8.64
CA ASP A 53 10.11 -8.22 9.70
C ASP A 53 8.89 -7.29 9.63
N GLY A 54 7.70 -7.87 9.54
CA GLY A 54 6.45 -7.13 9.38
C GLY A 54 6.07 -6.77 7.93
N PHE A 55 6.89 -7.14 6.92
CA PHE A 55 6.64 -6.70 5.54
C PHE A 55 6.81 -7.80 4.48
N TYR A 56 5.98 -7.70 3.44
CA TYR A 56 6.06 -8.50 2.21
C TYR A 56 6.25 -7.60 0.99
N GLU A 57 6.81 -8.16 -0.09
CA GLU A 57 6.85 -7.45 -1.37
C GLU A 57 5.44 -7.33 -1.96
N PHE A 58 5.03 -6.08 -2.20
CA PHE A 58 3.87 -5.73 -2.99
C PHE A 58 4.27 -5.39 -4.43
N LYS A 59 3.48 -5.91 -5.37
CA LYS A 59 3.59 -5.63 -6.80
C LYS A 59 2.31 -4.97 -7.28
N SER A 60 2.46 -3.76 -7.82
CA SER A 60 1.37 -3.05 -8.48
C SER A 60 0.79 -3.88 -9.63
N LYS A 61 -0.52 -3.76 -9.86
CA LYS A 61 -1.18 -4.42 -11.01
C LYS A 61 -0.90 -3.70 -12.33
N THR A 62 -0.42 -2.46 -12.31
CA THR A 62 0.16 -1.81 -13.50
C THR A 62 1.56 -2.34 -13.82
N GLY A 63 2.17 -3.06 -12.87
CA GLY A 63 3.54 -3.56 -12.98
C GLY A 63 4.60 -2.45 -12.98
N GLN A 64 4.24 -1.21 -12.66
CA GLN A 64 5.15 -0.06 -12.74
C GLN A 64 5.97 0.18 -11.48
N TYR A 65 5.61 -0.41 -10.33
CA TYR A 65 6.40 -0.31 -9.11
C TYR A 65 6.22 -1.53 -8.20
N THR A 66 7.17 -1.66 -7.30
CA THR A 66 7.08 -2.52 -6.11
C THR A 66 7.34 -1.69 -4.87
N MET A 67 6.78 -2.13 -3.74
CA MET A 67 7.05 -1.52 -2.43
C MET A 67 6.89 -2.57 -1.34
N TRP A 68 7.32 -2.25 -0.13
CA TRP A 68 7.03 -3.06 1.04
C TRP A 68 5.61 -2.80 1.49
N PHE A 69 4.87 -3.88 1.71
CA PHE A 69 3.51 -3.85 2.20
C PHE A 69 3.44 -4.53 3.58
N PRO A 70 2.86 -3.85 4.57
CA PRO A 70 2.81 -4.32 5.94
C PRO A 70 1.90 -5.55 6.10
N GLU A 71 2.37 -6.56 6.84
CA GLU A 71 1.69 -7.85 6.97
C GLU A 71 0.39 -7.78 7.77
N GLU A 72 0.19 -6.72 8.55
CA GLU A 72 -0.98 -6.45 9.37
C GLU A 72 -2.10 -5.68 8.64
N TYR A 73 -1.92 -5.35 7.36
CA TYR A 73 -2.89 -4.59 6.57
C TYR A 73 -3.57 -5.45 5.51
N GLN A 74 -4.77 -5.02 5.12
CA GLN A 74 -5.50 -5.56 3.97
C GLN A 74 -5.89 -4.41 3.05
N LEU A 75 -5.83 -4.64 1.74
CA LEU A 75 -6.38 -3.72 0.76
C LEU A 75 -7.90 -3.63 0.93
N LEU A 76 -8.42 -2.42 0.82
CA LEU A 76 -9.86 -2.18 0.78
C LEU A 76 -10.37 -2.41 -0.65
N HIS A 77 -11.43 -3.21 -0.79
CA HIS A 77 -11.99 -3.59 -2.11
C HIS A 77 -13.50 -3.82 -2.12
N GLU A 78 -14.20 -3.39 -1.07
CA GLU A 78 -15.66 -3.52 -0.95
C GLU A 78 -16.42 -2.66 -1.97
N ASN A 79 -15.79 -1.61 -2.51
CA ASN A 79 -16.35 -0.80 -3.59
C ASN A 79 -15.29 -0.32 -4.58
N GLU A 80 -15.74 0.05 -5.79
CA GLU A 80 -14.88 0.46 -6.92
C GLU A 80 -14.02 1.69 -6.64
N GLN A 81 -14.30 2.48 -5.58
CA GLN A 81 -13.51 3.66 -5.25
C GLN A 81 -12.26 3.34 -4.43
N GLN A 82 -12.23 2.17 -3.77
CA GLN A 82 -11.16 1.76 -2.86
C GLN A 82 -9.94 1.18 -3.58
N TYR A 83 -10.14 0.59 -4.77
CA TYR A 83 -9.07 0.23 -5.70
C TYR A 83 -9.45 0.66 -7.11
N VAL A 84 -8.64 1.53 -7.72
CA VAL A 84 -8.86 2.09 -9.06
C VAL A 84 -7.59 1.91 -9.88
N ARG A 85 -7.75 1.51 -11.14
CA ARG A 85 -6.65 1.42 -12.11
C ARG A 85 -7.13 1.92 -13.46
N ASP A 86 -6.30 2.74 -14.11
CA ASP A 86 -6.50 3.16 -15.49
C ASP A 86 -5.19 2.96 -16.27
N GLY A 87 -5.24 2.04 -17.23
CA GLY A 87 -4.07 1.57 -17.98
C GLY A 87 -2.92 1.12 -17.07
N ASP A 88 -1.72 1.51 -17.48
CA ASP A 88 -0.47 1.26 -16.74
C ASP A 88 0.07 2.52 -16.05
N PHE A 89 -0.51 3.69 -16.32
CA PHE A 89 -0.01 4.99 -15.83
C PHE A 89 -0.69 5.45 -14.53
N TYR A 90 -1.86 4.89 -14.19
CA TYR A 90 -2.60 5.27 -12.98
C TYR A 90 -3.06 4.05 -12.18
N GLU A 91 -2.77 4.07 -10.89
CA GLU A 91 -3.29 3.10 -9.92
C GLU A 91 -3.47 3.81 -8.57
N ARG A 92 -4.62 3.62 -7.93
CA ARG A 92 -4.85 4.11 -6.58
C ARG A 92 -5.47 3.00 -5.75
N TRP A 93 -4.94 2.80 -4.56
CA TRP A 93 -5.50 1.86 -3.61
C TRP A 93 -5.44 2.38 -2.19
N LYS A 94 -6.34 1.86 -1.34
CA LYS A 94 -6.31 2.06 0.10
C LYS A 94 -6.16 0.72 0.79
N ALA A 95 -5.46 0.71 1.92
CA ALA A 95 -5.34 -0.41 2.84
C ALA A 95 -5.69 0.05 4.24
N SER A 96 -6.16 -0.86 5.08
CA SER A 96 -6.34 -0.61 6.50
C SER A 96 -5.69 -1.69 7.34
N SER A 97 -5.18 -1.33 8.52
CA SER A 97 -4.79 -2.32 9.52
C SER A 97 -6.01 -3.14 9.94
N VAL A 98 -5.86 -4.45 10.09
CA VAL A 98 -6.96 -5.27 10.62
C VAL A 98 -7.12 -5.00 12.11
N LYS A 99 -8.36 -4.71 12.55
CA LYS A 99 -8.67 -4.51 13.97
C LYS A 99 -8.35 -5.76 14.77
N ASN A 100 -7.25 -5.74 15.51
CA ASN A 100 -7.02 -6.74 16.56
C ASN A 100 -7.99 -6.48 17.73
N LYS A 101 -8.60 -7.55 18.24
CA LYS A 101 -9.57 -7.51 19.36
C LYS A 101 -9.01 -6.85 20.62
N GLU A 102 -7.69 -6.83 20.78
CA GLU A 102 -7.00 -6.25 21.94
C GLU A 102 -6.70 -4.75 21.79
N GLU A 103 -6.66 -4.23 20.55
CA GLU A 103 -6.10 -2.90 20.31
C GLU A 103 -7.07 -1.89 19.70
N ASN A 104 -8.22 -2.30 19.13
CA ASN A 104 -9.19 -1.38 18.50
C ASN A 104 -8.53 -0.36 17.53
N GLN A 105 -7.38 -0.71 16.96
CA GLN A 105 -6.60 0.18 16.12
C GLN A 105 -7.03 0.07 14.67
N LEU A 106 -7.27 1.21 14.03
CA LEU A 106 -7.57 1.31 12.62
C LEU A 106 -6.82 2.49 12.04
N ASN A 107 -5.81 2.22 11.23
CA ASN A 107 -5.14 3.23 10.43
C ASN A 107 -5.21 2.85 8.96
N TYR A 108 -4.97 3.84 8.11
CA TYR A 108 -5.12 3.72 6.68
C TYR A 108 -3.84 4.09 5.96
N LEU A 109 -3.51 3.31 4.95
CA LEU A 109 -2.46 3.62 3.98
C LEU A 109 -3.13 3.80 2.62
N GLN A 110 -2.95 4.94 1.98
CA GLN A 110 -3.36 5.19 0.60
C GLN A 110 -2.13 5.42 -0.26
N VAL A 111 -2.15 4.82 -1.45
CA VAL A 111 -1.08 4.95 -2.44
C VAL A 111 -1.71 5.27 -3.78
N LYS A 112 -1.14 6.25 -4.48
CA LYS A 112 -1.56 6.66 -5.82
C LYS A 112 -0.34 6.78 -6.72
N LEU A 113 -0.26 5.92 -7.72
CA LEU A 113 0.62 6.05 -8.87
C LEU A 113 -0.01 6.98 -9.92
N SER A 114 0.79 7.89 -10.45
CA SER A 114 0.46 8.70 -11.63
C SER A 114 1.72 9.08 -12.40
N GLU A 115 1.55 9.81 -13.50
CA GLU A 115 2.63 10.50 -14.19
C GLU A 115 2.56 12.01 -13.90
N SER A 116 3.73 12.64 -13.77
CA SER A 116 3.90 14.07 -13.56
C SER A 116 5.05 14.58 -14.43
N ASN A 117 4.95 15.82 -14.91
CA ASN A 117 6.02 16.45 -15.66
C ASN A 117 7.19 16.77 -14.71
N PRO A 118 8.40 16.21 -14.91
CA PRO A 118 9.54 16.46 -14.03
C PRO A 118 9.92 17.95 -13.91
N ASP A 119 9.66 18.74 -14.96
CA ASP A 119 9.93 20.19 -14.95
C ASP A 119 9.02 20.96 -13.99
N ASP A 120 7.83 20.41 -13.71
CA ASP A 120 6.82 21.01 -12.82
C ASP A 120 6.84 20.37 -11.42
N GLU A 121 7.78 19.46 -11.13
CA GLU A 121 7.83 18.69 -9.87
C GLU A 121 7.76 19.59 -8.64
N SER A 122 8.52 20.69 -8.61
CA SER A 122 8.54 21.61 -7.47
C SER A 122 7.19 22.29 -7.23
N ILE A 123 6.47 22.65 -8.30
CA ILE A 123 5.15 23.28 -8.23
C ILE A 123 4.13 22.28 -7.70
N TYR A 124 4.15 21.04 -8.21
CA TYR A 124 3.26 19.98 -7.75
C TYR A 124 3.49 19.62 -6.29
N VAL A 125 4.76 19.47 -5.88
CA VAL A 125 5.12 19.24 -4.49
C VAL A 125 4.66 20.40 -3.62
N GLU A 126 4.94 21.66 -3.98
CA GLU A 126 4.49 22.80 -3.19
C GLU A 126 2.97 22.82 -3.04
N SER A 127 2.22 22.61 -4.13
CA SER A 127 0.75 22.57 -4.07
C SER A 127 0.26 21.44 -3.16
N LEU A 128 0.74 20.20 -3.36
CA LEU A 128 0.31 19.04 -2.58
C LEU A 128 0.48 19.26 -1.07
N PHE A 129 1.67 19.67 -0.64
CA PHE A 129 1.96 19.83 0.79
C PHE A 129 1.28 21.07 1.39
N LYS A 130 1.03 22.11 0.59
CA LYS A 130 0.29 23.30 1.01
C LYS A 130 -1.20 23.03 1.12
N ASP A 131 -1.77 22.26 0.21
CA ASP A 131 -3.21 22.00 0.16
C ASP A 131 -3.62 21.02 1.27
N GLU A 132 -2.90 19.91 1.40
CA GLU A 132 -3.25 18.87 2.37
C GLU A 132 -2.98 19.33 3.79
N PHE A 133 -1.88 20.06 3.93
CA PHE A 133 -1.20 20.16 5.17
C PHE A 133 -1.15 21.68 5.49
N GLY A 134 -0.76 22.57 4.56
CA GLY A 134 -0.48 24.00 4.79
C GLY A 134 1.01 24.40 4.88
N VAL A 135 1.92 23.60 4.31
CA VAL A 135 3.39 23.76 4.37
C VAL A 135 3.95 23.80 2.96
N ASN A 136 4.93 24.68 2.78
CA ASN A 136 5.55 24.88 1.47
C ASN A 136 6.98 24.30 1.39
N ASN A 137 7.47 23.65 2.45
CA ASN A 137 8.85 23.15 2.53
C ASN A 137 8.94 21.77 3.21
N PRO A 138 8.48 20.70 2.54
CA PRO A 138 8.57 19.34 3.07
C PRO A 138 10.03 18.90 3.26
N GLN A 139 10.26 17.90 4.11
CA GLN A 139 11.55 17.22 4.18
C GLN A 139 11.83 16.54 2.84
N LYS A 140 13.08 16.62 2.39
CA LYS A 140 13.51 16.03 1.13
C LYS A 140 14.75 15.16 1.33
N TRP A 141 14.74 13.97 0.75
CA TRP A 141 15.93 13.14 0.57
C TRP A 141 15.86 12.36 -0.73
N GLU A 142 16.94 11.67 -1.06
CA GLU A 142 17.03 10.89 -2.29
C GLU A 142 17.56 9.49 -2.01
N THR A 143 17.10 8.53 -2.82
CA THR A 143 17.72 7.22 -2.97
C THR A 143 18.53 7.18 -4.27
N ALA A 144 19.04 6.01 -4.65
CA ALA A 144 19.68 5.84 -5.96
C ALA A 144 18.73 6.24 -7.12
N ASN A 145 17.45 5.89 -7.03
CA ASN A 145 16.50 5.99 -8.14
C ASN A 145 15.31 6.92 -7.86
N THR A 146 15.13 7.42 -6.64
CA THR A 146 13.97 8.24 -6.29
C THR A 146 14.33 9.54 -5.60
N ARG A 147 13.52 10.56 -5.81
CA ARG A 147 13.45 11.78 -4.98
C ARG A 147 12.22 11.65 -4.08
N ILE A 148 12.39 11.84 -2.78
CA ILE A 148 11.32 11.68 -1.81
C ILE A 148 11.11 13.01 -1.08
N TYR A 149 9.86 13.46 -1.08
CA TYR A 149 9.36 14.58 -0.30
C TYR A 149 8.39 14.06 0.73
N PHE A 150 8.46 14.56 1.96
CA PHE A 150 7.73 13.99 3.08
C PHE A 150 7.46 15.03 4.17
N ASP A 151 6.28 14.92 4.77
CA ASP A 151 5.98 15.67 5.98
C ASP A 151 4.93 14.95 6.84
N THR A 152 4.73 15.50 8.03
CA THR A 152 3.86 14.94 9.07
C THR A 152 2.98 16.02 9.65
N GLY A 153 1.73 15.69 9.94
CA GLY A 153 0.77 16.57 10.61
C GLY A 153 0.03 15.86 11.74
N TYR A 154 -0.68 16.65 12.54
CA TYR A 154 -1.70 16.17 13.45
C TYR A 154 -3.08 16.50 12.89
N LEU A 155 -3.75 15.47 12.40
CA LEU A 155 -5.10 15.48 11.86
C LEU A 155 -6.11 15.30 13.00
N TYR A 156 -7.13 16.14 13.05
CA TYR A 156 -8.26 15.99 13.94
C TYR A 156 -9.55 16.51 13.28
N PHE A 157 -10.69 16.04 13.78
CA PHE A 157 -12.00 16.45 13.27
C PHE A 157 -12.69 17.38 14.26
N LYS A 158 -13.25 18.48 13.74
CA LYS A 158 -14.17 19.35 14.48
C LYS A 158 -15.54 19.24 13.83
N GLY A 159 -16.37 18.34 14.35
CA GLY A 159 -17.61 17.95 13.66
C GLY A 159 -17.27 17.11 12.42
N THR A 160 -17.70 17.57 11.24
CA THR A 160 -17.35 16.96 9.95
C THR A 160 -16.18 17.66 9.25
N GLU A 161 -15.65 18.73 9.83
CA GLU A 161 -14.55 19.49 9.26
C GLU A 161 -13.21 18.87 9.68
N GLU A 162 -12.36 18.69 8.68
CA GLU A 162 -11.00 18.21 8.83
C GLU A 162 -10.06 19.38 9.13
N HIS A 163 -9.16 19.18 10.10
CA HIS A 163 -8.15 20.17 10.46
C HIS A 163 -6.80 19.52 10.70
N VAL A 164 -5.74 20.18 10.22
CA VAL A 164 -4.36 19.75 10.37
C VAL A 164 -3.57 20.77 11.19
N ILE A 165 -2.84 20.30 12.20
CA ILE A 165 -1.88 21.09 12.99
C ILE A 165 -0.48 20.57 12.71
N TYR A 166 0.43 21.48 12.35
CA TYR A 166 1.83 21.12 12.10
C TYR A 166 2.78 21.33 13.25
N ASP A 167 2.38 22.15 14.21
CA ASP A 167 3.25 22.50 15.32
C ASP A 167 3.50 21.25 16.16
N LYS A 168 4.61 20.56 15.87
CA LYS A 168 5.01 19.30 16.52
C LYS A 168 5.24 19.48 18.02
N ASN A 169 5.40 20.73 18.49
CA ASN A 169 5.51 21.06 19.90
C ASN A 169 4.15 21.08 20.60
N LYS A 170 3.06 21.25 19.85
CA LYS A 170 1.69 21.24 20.39
C LYS A 170 1.08 19.85 20.35
N HIS A 171 1.28 19.13 19.24
CA HIS A 171 0.72 17.80 19.04
C HIS A 171 1.72 16.88 18.35
N ALA A 172 1.79 15.64 18.81
CA ALA A 172 2.56 14.61 18.14
C ALA A 172 1.83 14.19 16.84
N PRO A 173 2.54 13.91 15.74
CA PRO A 173 1.92 13.66 14.45
C PRO A 173 1.19 12.32 14.39
N ASN A 174 0.03 12.30 13.73
CA ASN A 174 -0.77 11.09 13.47
C ASN A 174 -1.08 10.92 11.97
N THR A 175 -0.71 11.87 11.12
CA THR A 175 -0.86 11.77 9.66
C THR A 175 0.46 12.07 8.96
N TYR A 176 0.70 11.40 7.84
CA TYR A 176 1.97 11.37 7.14
C TYR A 176 1.68 11.41 5.64
N ILE A 177 2.34 12.32 4.93
CA ILE A 177 2.18 12.44 3.48
C ILE A 177 3.55 12.43 2.82
N ALA A 178 3.63 11.78 1.66
CA ALA A 178 4.83 11.74 0.85
C ALA A 178 4.53 11.83 -0.64
N TYR A 179 5.50 12.39 -1.36
CA TYR A 179 5.57 12.38 -2.82
C TYR A 179 6.90 11.76 -3.23
N VAL A 180 6.85 10.68 -3.98
CA VAL A 180 8.01 9.89 -4.38
C VAL A 180 8.10 9.90 -5.90
N ALA A 181 9.09 10.60 -6.44
CA ALA A 181 9.30 10.71 -7.88
C ALA A 181 10.43 9.79 -8.34
N ASP A 182 10.23 9.09 -9.46
CA ASP A 182 11.29 8.40 -10.16
C ASP A 182 12.30 9.42 -10.73
N LYS A 183 13.59 9.09 -10.64
CA LYS A 183 14.66 9.89 -11.24
C LYS A 183 14.76 9.69 -12.74
N ASN A 184 14.23 8.58 -13.25
CA ASN A 184 14.44 8.12 -14.62
C ASN A 184 13.17 8.13 -15.49
N SER A 185 12.03 8.57 -14.96
CA SER A 185 10.77 8.66 -15.69
C SER A 185 9.86 9.74 -15.11
N SER A 186 8.68 9.93 -15.72
CA SER A 186 7.61 10.81 -15.22
C SER A 186 6.79 10.18 -14.08
N LYS A 187 7.10 8.95 -13.64
CA LYS A 187 6.28 8.23 -12.67
C LYS A 187 6.46 8.79 -11.28
N VAL A 188 5.34 8.93 -10.58
CA VAL A 188 5.29 9.45 -9.22
C VAL A 188 4.32 8.63 -8.39
N ILE A 189 4.62 8.49 -7.09
CA ILE A 189 3.71 7.92 -6.12
C ILE A 189 3.45 8.95 -5.03
N GLU A 190 2.18 9.27 -4.83
CA GLU A 190 1.69 9.97 -3.64
C GLU A 190 1.27 8.92 -2.60
N LEU A 191 1.76 9.06 -1.37
CA LEU A 191 1.41 8.18 -0.25
C LEU A 191 0.84 9.01 0.90
N TRP A 192 -0.23 8.48 1.50
CA TRP A 192 -0.85 9.02 2.70
C TRP A 192 -0.97 7.93 3.74
N PHE A 193 -0.55 8.19 4.97
CA PHE A 193 -0.79 7.33 6.11
C PHE A 193 -1.53 8.10 7.20
N ASP A 194 -2.71 7.60 7.57
CA ASP A 194 -3.62 8.20 8.56
C ASP A 194 -3.76 7.26 9.77
N ASP A 195 -3.22 7.69 10.90
CA ASP A 195 -3.29 7.05 12.21
C ASP A 195 -4.22 7.82 13.18
N SER A 196 -4.99 8.80 12.69
CA SER A 196 -5.77 9.74 13.52
C SER A 196 -6.88 9.09 14.36
N LEU A 197 -7.34 7.91 13.95
CA LEU A 197 -8.34 7.14 14.70
C LEU A 197 -7.71 6.34 15.86
N ASN A 198 -6.38 6.36 16.00
CA ASN A 198 -5.66 5.67 17.06
C ASN A 198 -5.27 6.65 18.17
N ASN A 199 -5.54 6.26 19.43
CA ASN A 199 -5.31 7.10 20.62
C ASN A 199 -3.96 6.82 21.31
N GLN A 200 -3.00 6.21 20.60
CA GLN A 200 -1.73 5.82 21.22
C GLN A 200 -0.73 6.98 21.25
N VAL A 201 -0.60 7.56 22.44
CA VAL A 201 0.42 8.57 22.75
C VAL A 201 1.78 7.88 22.90
N GLY A 202 2.82 8.40 22.25
CA GLY A 202 4.22 8.00 22.48
C GLY A 202 4.82 6.98 21.50
N ARG A 203 4.10 6.56 20.44
CA ARG A 203 4.61 5.68 19.37
C ARG A 203 4.87 6.42 18.04
N GLU A 204 4.89 7.73 18.06
CA GLU A 204 4.94 8.56 16.85
C GLU A 204 6.28 8.43 16.13
N SER A 205 7.38 8.25 16.88
CA SER A 205 8.70 7.96 16.28
C SER A 205 8.69 6.63 15.55
N ASP A 206 8.14 5.57 16.16
CA ASP A 206 8.09 4.24 15.56
C ASP A 206 7.24 4.23 14.28
N LYS A 207 6.09 4.94 14.29
CA LYS A 207 5.23 5.09 13.12
C LYS A 207 5.89 5.89 12.00
N LYS A 208 6.61 6.96 12.35
CA LYS A 208 7.40 7.73 11.38
C LYS A 208 8.48 6.86 10.73
N ASP A 209 9.26 6.14 11.53
CA ASP A 209 10.35 5.30 11.04
C ASP A 209 9.81 4.16 10.19
N TRP A 210 8.70 3.55 10.60
CA TRP A 210 7.95 2.57 9.82
C TRP A 210 7.51 3.14 8.47
N PHE A 211 6.93 4.34 8.42
CA PHE A 211 6.49 4.95 7.17
C PHE A 211 7.68 5.30 6.26
N VAL A 212 8.77 5.82 6.83
CA VAL A 212 10.02 6.09 6.10
C VAL A 212 10.62 4.81 5.51
N LYS A 213 10.55 3.67 6.20
CA LYS A 213 10.93 2.36 5.61
C LYS A 213 10.10 2.04 4.37
N VAL A 214 8.78 2.22 4.45
CA VAL A 214 7.87 2.02 3.31
C VAL A 214 8.26 2.94 2.15
N LEU A 215 8.51 4.23 2.39
CA LEU A 215 8.93 5.17 1.34
C LEU A 215 10.24 4.75 0.66
N ASN A 216 11.24 4.36 1.45
CA ASN A 216 12.55 3.95 0.93
C ASN A 216 12.50 2.61 0.17
N SER A 217 11.46 1.81 0.38
CA SER A 217 11.27 0.54 -0.31
C SER A 217 10.69 0.66 -1.72
N ILE A 218 10.18 1.85 -2.09
CA ILE A 218 9.53 2.07 -3.37
C ILE A 218 10.57 1.98 -4.49
N HIS A 219 10.29 1.09 -5.44
CA HIS A 219 11.10 0.89 -6.62
C HIS A 219 10.23 0.95 -7.86
N PHE A 220 10.47 1.94 -8.71
CA PHE A 220 9.84 2.03 -10.03
C PHE A 220 10.51 1.07 -10.99
N LYS A 221 9.69 0.38 -11.78
CA LYS A 221 10.18 -0.43 -12.89
C LYS A 221 10.69 0.49 -13.98
N GLU A 222 11.91 0.22 -14.45
CA GLU A 222 12.49 0.90 -15.61
C GLU A 222 11.52 0.81 -16.79
N GLY A 223 11.17 1.97 -17.35
CA GLY A 223 10.39 2.02 -18.58
C GLY A 223 11.21 1.46 -19.74
N LYS A 224 10.57 0.75 -20.67
CA LYS A 224 11.13 0.68 -22.02
C LYS A 224 11.12 2.11 -22.54
N LYS A 225 12.29 2.69 -22.85
CA LYS A 225 12.34 3.94 -23.62
C LYS A 225 11.53 3.68 -24.89
N HIS A 226 10.40 4.36 -25.04
CA HIS A 226 9.75 4.43 -26.33
C HIS A 226 10.66 5.30 -27.20
N GLU A 227 11.41 4.65 -28.09
CA GLU A 227 12.09 5.29 -29.23
C GLU A 227 11.08 5.81 -30.24
#